data_AF-A0A962W662-F1
#
_entry.id   AF-A0A962W662-F1
#
_cell.length_a   1.000
_cell.length_b   1.000
_cell.length_c   1.000
_cell.angle_alpha   90.00
_cell.angle_beta   90.00
_cell.angle_gamma   90.00
#
_symmetry.space_group_name_H-M   'P 1'
#
loop_
_entity.id
_entity.type
_entity.pdbx_description
1 polymer ?
#
loop_
_entity_poly.entity_id
_entity_poly.type
_entity_poly.pdbx_seq_one_letter_code
_entity_poly.pdbx_strand_id
1 'polypeptide(L)' 'MGRELKIAFSAEKPEHAYIAVAYREGWFYIDERDLVAKEYSKILGSLWTTTMSKAIGQGAAAPLLTVPVSN' A
#
# COMPACT_ATOMS: atom_id res chain seq x y z
N MET A 1 -15.75 -5.39 13.42
CA MET A 1 -15.07 -5.53 12.12
C MET A 1 -13.55 -5.39 12.25
N GLY A 2 -12.97 -4.31 12.81
CA GLY A 2 -11.49 -4.18 12.89
C GLY A 2 -10.71 -4.98 13.96
N ARG A 3 -11.33 -5.91 14.72
CA ARG A 3 -10.68 -6.54 15.91
C ARG A 3 -9.71 -7.69 15.58
N GLU A 4 -9.60 -8.07 14.32
CA GLU A 4 -8.82 -9.25 13.89
C GLU A 4 -7.67 -8.93 12.93
N LEU A 5 -7.40 -7.66 12.65
CA LEU A 5 -6.25 -7.27 11.83
C LEU A 5 -4.96 -7.44 12.65
N LYS A 6 -4.21 -8.50 12.37
CA LYS A 6 -2.92 -8.77 13.00
C LYS A 6 -1.80 -8.31 12.10
N ILE A 7 -0.92 -7.46 12.64
CA ILE A 7 0.33 -7.07 12.00
C ILE A 7 1.45 -7.69 12.83
N ALA A 8 2.22 -8.57 12.21
CA ALA A 8 3.37 -9.22 12.80
C ALA A 8 4.64 -8.39 12.55
N PHE A 9 5.67 -8.65 13.35
CA PHE A 9 6.99 -8.06 13.22
C PHE A 9 8.05 -9.15 13.10
N SER A 10 9.04 -8.92 12.24
CA SER A 10 10.24 -9.75 12.11
C SER A 10 11.47 -8.86 11.89
N ALA A 11 12.61 -9.21 12.48
CA ALA A 11 13.87 -8.50 12.22
C ALA A 11 14.35 -8.73 10.77
N GLU A 12 14.13 -9.93 10.25
CA GLU A 12 14.47 -10.31 8.87
C GLU A 12 13.24 -10.30 7.97
N LYS A 13 13.45 -10.26 6.65
CA LYS A 13 12.35 -10.25 5.68
C LYS A 13 11.55 -11.55 5.79
N PRO A 14 10.24 -11.50 6.04
CA PRO A 14 9.43 -12.71 6.18
C PRO A 14 9.29 -13.44 4.84
N GLU A 15 9.48 -14.76 4.88
CA GLU A 15 9.38 -15.65 3.71
C GLU A 15 7.93 -15.80 3.23
N HIS A 16 6.99 -15.92 4.17
CA HIS A 16 5.58 -16.21 3.93
C HIS A 16 4.66 -15.03 4.31
N ALA A 17 4.83 -13.91 3.64
CA ALA A 17 4.04 -12.70 3.88
C ALA A 17 3.16 -12.32 2.68
N TYR A 18 1.90 -12.00 2.96
CA TYR A 18 1.01 -11.41 1.97
C TYR A 18 1.40 -9.97 1.62
N ILE A 19 1.70 -9.18 2.65
CA ILE A 19 2.23 -7.82 2.58
C ILE A 19 3.39 -7.77 3.55
N ALA A 20 4.53 -7.25 3.12
CA ALA A 20 5.69 -7.02 3.96
C ALA A 20 6.25 -5.62 3.67
N VAL A 21 6.37 -4.81 4.71
CA VAL A 21 6.87 -3.44 4.62
C VAL A 21 8.09 -3.32 5.53
N ALA A 22 9.22 -2.97 4.94
CA ALA A 22 10.42 -2.60 5.69
C ALA A 22 10.18 -1.23 6.34
N TYR A 23 10.34 -1.15 7.66
CA TYR A 23 10.23 0.09 8.39
C TYR A 23 11.14 0.07 9.62
N ARG A 24 12.07 1.03 9.68
CA ARG A 24 13.16 1.06 10.67
C ARG A 24 14.01 -0.22 10.58
N GLU A 25 14.35 -0.80 11.72
CA GLU A 25 15.23 -1.97 11.86
C GLU A 25 14.47 -3.31 11.72
N GLY A 26 13.41 -3.36 10.90
CA GLY A 26 12.69 -4.60 10.68
C GLY A 26 11.53 -4.53 9.71
N TRP A 27 10.75 -5.60 9.72
CA TRP A 27 9.67 -5.86 8.77
C TRP A 27 8.35 -6.01 9.50
N PHE A 28 7.38 -5.19 9.11
CA PHE A 28 6.00 -5.33 9.52
C PHE A 28 5.23 -6.04 8.42
N TYR A 29 4.48 -7.07 8.76
CA TYR A 29 3.87 -7.93 7.76
C TYR A 29 2.54 -8.54 8.18
N ILE A 30 1.78 -8.97 7.17
CA ILE A 30 0.58 -9.80 7.32
C ILE A 30 0.96 -11.20 6.85
N ASP A 31 0.78 -12.20 7.71
CA ASP A 31 1.02 -13.61 7.37
C ASP A 31 0.12 -14.04 6.21
N GLU A 32 0.65 -14.81 5.26
CA GLU A 32 -0.13 -15.25 4.12
C GLU A 32 -1.32 -16.16 4.49
N ARG A 33 -1.34 -16.75 5.67
CA ARG A 33 -2.42 -17.61 6.13
C ARG A 33 -3.55 -16.81 6.78
N ASP A 34 -3.35 -15.51 7.03
CA ASP A 34 -4.37 -14.64 7.60
C ASP A 34 -5.35 -14.15 6.53
N LEU A 35 -6.35 -14.97 6.23
CA LEU A 35 -7.38 -14.68 5.23
C LEU A 35 -8.24 -13.46 5.60
N VAL A 36 -8.47 -13.25 6.90
CA VAL A 36 -9.28 -12.14 7.39
C VAL A 36 -8.54 -10.83 7.14
N ALA A 37 -7.28 -10.73 7.56
CA ALA A 37 -6.46 -9.54 7.32
C ALA A 37 -6.33 -9.23 5.82
N LYS A 38 -6.18 -10.26 4.97
CA LYS A 38 -6.15 -10.11 3.50
C LYS A 38 -7.41 -9.45 2.95
N GLU A 39 -8.58 -9.90 3.39
CA GLU A 39 -9.86 -9.36 2.92
C GLU A 39 -10.02 -7.90 3.34
N TYR A 40 -9.71 -7.57 4.59
CA TYR A 40 -9.71 -6.18 5.05
C TYR A 40 -8.74 -5.30 4.26
N SER A 41 -7.51 -5.75 4.01
CA SER A 41 -6.54 -5.00 3.21
C SER A 41 -7.04 -4.74 1.78
N LYS A 42 -7.71 -5.70 1.14
CA LYS A 42 -8.31 -5.51 -0.19
C LYS A 42 -9.42 -4.46 -0.17
N ILE A 43 -10.31 -4.50 0.83
CA ILE A 43 -11.38 -3.50 0.98
C ILE A 43 -10.77 -2.11 1.16
N LEU A 44 -9.78 -1.96 2.05
CA LEU A 44 -9.09 -0.69 2.27
C LEU A 44 -8.38 -0.19 1.00
N GLY A 45 -7.69 -1.06 0.28
CA GLY A 45 -7.04 -0.73 -0.98
C GLY A 45 -8.03 -0.28 -2.07
N SER A 46 -9.18 -0.95 -2.16
CA SER A 46 -10.26 -0.54 -3.07
C SER A 46 -10.80 0.84 -2.70
N LEU A 47 -11.12 1.07 -1.43
CA LEU A 47 -11.63 2.36 -0.94
C LEU A 47 -10.63 3.48 -1.22
N TRP A 48 -9.36 3.27 -0.88
CA TRP A 48 -8.28 4.22 -1.15
C TRP A 48 -8.18 4.54 -2.64
N THR A 49 -8.17 3.51 -3.50
CA THR A 49 -8.11 3.68 -4.96
C THR A 49 -9.31 4.49 -5.46
N THR A 50 -10.53 4.20 -5.02
CA THR A 50 -11.73 4.96 -5.39
C THR A 50 -11.63 6.41 -4.94
N THR A 51 -11.17 6.67 -3.71
CA THR A 51 -10.97 8.03 -3.20
C THR A 51 -9.92 8.80 -4.00
N MET A 52 -8.80 8.16 -4.32
CA MET A 52 -7.72 8.76 -5.10
C MET A 52 -8.14 9.01 -6.55
N SER A 53 -8.82 8.08 -7.21
CA SER A 53 -9.36 8.29 -8.56
C SER A 53 -10.32 9.49 -8.61
N LYS A 54 -11.16 9.67 -7.57
CA LYS A 54 -12.03 10.85 -7.45
C LYS A 54 -11.24 12.15 -7.25
N ALA A 55 -10.17 12.11 -6.44
CA ALA A 55 -9.32 13.27 -6.17
C ALA A 55 -8.50 13.70 -7.42
N ILE A 56 -7.98 12.72 -8.18
CA ILE A 56 -7.20 12.96 -9.40
C ILE A 56 -8.14 13.42 -10.54
N GLY A 57 -9.37 12.90 -10.59
CA GLY A 57 -10.38 13.18 -11.62
C GLY A 57 -11.01 14.58 -11.62
N GLN A 58 -10.56 15.53 -10.79
CA GLN A 58 -11.08 16.91 -10.79
C GLN A 58 -10.01 18.00 -10.97
N GLY A 59 -8.81 17.67 -11.42
CA GLY A 59 -7.82 18.72 -11.76
C GLY A 59 -6.36 18.37 -11.60
N ALA A 60 -5.98 17.09 -11.53
CA ALA A 60 -4.58 16.71 -11.65
C ALA A 60 -4.15 16.93 -13.11
N ALA A 61 -3.72 18.16 -13.43
CA ALA A 61 -2.97 18.42 -14.64
C ALA A 61 -1.83 17.40 -14.70
N ALA A 62 -1.80 16.58 -15.75
CA ALA A 62 -0.70 15.66 -15.98
C ALA A 62 0.63 16.45 -15.87
N PRO A 63 1.67 15.90 -15.21
CA PRO A 63 2.92 16.63 -15.06
C PRO A 63 3.48 16.95 -16.45
N LEU A 64 3.45 18.22 -16.83
CA LEU A 64 3.99 18.69 -18.10
C LEU A 64 5.51 18.82 -17.94
N LEU A 65 6.25 17.87 -18.49
CA LEU A 65 7.70 17.93 -18.58
C LEU A 65 8.09 18.78 -19.79
N THR A 66 8.62 19.98 -19.57
CA THR A 66 9.26 20.79 -20.63
C THR A 66 10.77 20.53 -20.60
N VAL A 67 11.31 20.03 -21.71
CA VAL A 67 12.76 19.87 -21.88
C VAL A 67 13.29 21.14 -22.56
N PRO A 68 14.26 21.87 -21.96
CA PRO A 68 14.87 23.00 -22.64
C PRO A 68 15.68 22.51 -23.85
N VAL A 69 15.40 23.06 -25.03
CA VAL A 69 16.30 22.93 -26.18
C VAL A 69 17.39 24.00 -26.04
N SER A 70 18.65 23.59 -25.95
CA SER A 70 19.79 24.50 -25.99
C SER A 70 20.25 24.70 -27.44
N ASN A 71 20.63 25.94 -27.76
CA ASN A 71 21.18 26.36 -29.06
C ASN A 71 22.58 25.81 -29.32
#